data_AF-A0A183M274-F1
#
_entry.id   AF-A0A183M274-F1
#
_cell.length_a   1.000
_cell.length_b   1.000
_cell.length_c   1.000
_cell.angle_alpha   90.00
_cell.angle_beta   90.00
_cell.angle_gamma   90.00
#
_symmetry.space_group_name_H-M   'P 1'
#
loop_
_entity.id
_entity.type
_entity.pdbx_description
1 polymer ?
#
loop_
_entity_poly.entity_id
_entity_poly.type
_entity_poly.pdbx_seq_one_letter_code
_entity_poly.pdbx_strand_id
1 'polypeptide(L)'
;SALEARIAKENLKDNSPETHSFDPCVISPGTEFMERLHRHIVTFVENHVNHDADWQCIDVILSGHDCPGEGEHKIREYMAYRRGLPNYRPNERHCIYGMDADLENLILSFISLNKAINNNNN
;
A
#
# COMPACT_ATOMS: atom_id res chain seq x y z
N SER A 1 14.78 28.08 -3.86
CA SER A 1 14.12 27.65 -2.60
C SER A 1 12.76 27.00 -2.91
N ALA A 2 12.31 26.01 -2.13
CA ALA A 2 10.98 25.40 -2.31
C ALA A 2 9.83 26.42 -2.27
N LEU A 3 10.04 27.55 -1.60
CA LEU A 3 9.12 28.69 -1.58
C LEU A 3 9.01 29.38 -2.94
N GLU A 4 10.13 29.56 -3.64
CA GLU A 4 10.17 30.20 -4.97
C GLU A 4 9.50 29.32 -6.03
N ALA A 5 9.65 28.00 -5.92
CA ALA A 5 8.97 27.04 -6.80
C ALA A 5 7.43 27.09 -6.63
N ARG A 6 6.94 27.29 -5.39
CA ARG A 6 5.49 27.45 -5.12
C ARG A 6 4.96 28.76 -5.69
N ILE A 7 5.68 29.87 -5.48
CA ILE A 7 5.31 31.19 -6.01
C ILE A 7 5.31 31.20 -7.54
N ALA A 8 6.29 30.54 -8.18
CA ALA A 8 6.32 30.42 -9.63
C ALA A 8 5.13 29.61 -10.17
N LYS A 9 4.75 28.51 -9.49
CA LYS A 9 3.62 27.65 -9.90
C LYS A 9 2.26 28.35 -9.75
N GLU A 10 2.13 29.24 -8.77
CA GLU A 10 0.93 30.04 -8.53
C GLU A 10 0.72 31.12 -9.60
N ASN A 11 1.81 31.70 -10.12
CA ASN A 11 1.79 32.69 -11.20
C ASN A 11 1.61 32.11 -12.62
N LEU A 12 1.60 30.77 -12.74
CA LEU A 12 1.47 30.03 -14.01
C LEU A 12 0.06 29.46 -14.24
N LYS A 13 -0.96 29.93 -13.49
CA LYS A 13 -2.36 29.60 -13.77
C LYS A 13 -2.78 30.19 -15.11
N ASP A 14 -2.57 29.40 -16.15
CA ASP A 14 -2.98 29.59 -17.53
C ASP A 14 -4.52 29.70 -17.61
N ASN A 15 -5.02 30.72 -18.33
CA ASN A 15 -6.45 30.97 -18.56
C ASN A 15 -7.04 30.02 -19.62
N SER A 16 -6.67 28.73 -19.57
CA SER A 16 -7.31 27.68 -20.35
C SER A 16 -8.60 27.24 -19.64
N PRO A 17 -9.64 26.78 -20.37
CA PRO A 17 -10.88 26.32 -19.74
C PRO A 17 -10.54 25.31 -18.64
N GLU A 18 -10.98 25.58 -17.41
CA GLU A 18 -10.65 24.80 -16.21
C GLU A 18 -10.98 23.32 -16.43
N THR A 19 -10.02 22.57 -16.95
CA THR A 19 -9.96 21.15 -16.70
C THR A 19 -9.72 21.05 -15.21
N HIS A 20 -10.71 20.57 -14.46
CA HIS A 20 -10.55 20.26 -13.04
C HIS A 20 -9.52 19.14 -12.90
N SER A 21 -8.25 19.49 -13.01
CA SER A 21 -7.12 18.59 -12.89
C SER A 21 -7.03 18.17 -11.44
N PHE A 22 -6.96 16.86 -11.20
CA PHE A 22 -6.79 16.31 -9.87
C PHE A 22 -5.43 16.74 -9.32
N ASP A 23 -5.40 17.41 -8.16
CA ASP A 23 -4.17 17.81 -7.48
C ASP A 23 -3.54 16.58 -6.79
N PRO A 24 -2.42 16.02 -7.27
CA PRO A 24 -1.85 14.80 -6.71
C PRO A 24 -1.32 14.99 -5.28
N CYS A 25 -1.02 16.24 -4.87
CA CYS A 25 -0.50 16.52 -3.53
C CYS A 25 -1.53 16.22 -2.42
N VAL A 26 -2.81 16.07 -2.76
CA VAL A 26 -3.83 15.66 -1.81
C VAL A 26 -3.70 14.18 -1.42
N ILE A 27 -2.95 13.38 -2.18
CA ILE A 27 -2.59 11.99 -1.83
C ILE A 27 -1.45 12.02 -0.81
N SER A 28 -1.75 12.43 0.41
CA SER A 28 -0.81 12.45 1.54
C SER A 28 -1.57 12.31 2.86
N PRO A 29 -1.03 11.58 3.84
CA PRO A 29 -1.67 11.47 5.15
C PRO A 29 -1.97 12.84 5.76
N GLY A 30 -3.11 12.95 6.46
CA GLY A 30 -3.56 14.19 7.09
C GLY A 30 -4.36 15.14 6.18
N THR A 31 -4.54 14.82 4.89
CA THR A 31 -5.46 15.57 4.02
C THR A 31 -6.90 15.07 4.18
N GLU A 32 -7.87 15.96 3.98
CA GLU A 32 -9.29 15.58 3.96
C GLU A 32 -9.60 14.56 2.86
N PHE A 33 -8.89 14.67 1.73
CA PHE A 33 -9.01 13.69 0.64
C PHE A 33 -8.64 12.28 1.10
N MET A 34 -7.52 12.10 1.79
CA MET A 34 -7.08 10.78 2.26
C MET A 34 -8.01 10.20 3.32
N GLU A 35 -8.56 11.04 4.21
CA GLU A 35 -9.57 10.60 5.19
C GLU A 35 -10.85 10.12 4.50
N ARG A 36 -11.33 10.87 3.50
CA ARG A 36 -12.50 10.48 2.70
C ARG A 36 -12.24 9.20 1.90
N LEU A 37 -11.07 9.09 1.27
CA LEU A 37 -10.65 7.91 0.54
C LEU A 37 -10.58 6.69 1.45
N HIS A 38 -9.96 6.83 2.62
CA HIS A 38 -9.83 5.76 3.60
C HIS A 38 -11.21 5.23 4.03
N ARG A 39 -12.14 6.12 4.40
CA ARG A 39 -13.52 5.75 4.77
C ARG A 39 -14.25 5.01 3.64
N HIS A 40 -14.06 5.46 2.40
CA HIS A 40 -14.65 4.81 1.25
C HIS A 40 -14.09 3.39 1.04
N ILE A 41 -12.78 3.19 1.19
CA ILE A 41 -12.14 1.87 1.09
C ILE A 41 -12.63 0.96 2.21
N VAL A 42 -12.76 1.44 3.45
CA VAL A 42 -13.32 0.67 4.57
C VAL A 42 -14.74 0.18 4.21
N THR A 43 -15.61 1.11 3.79
CA THR A 43 -16.99 0.78 3.40
C THR A 43 -17.02 -0.20 2.23
N PHE A 44 -16.13 -0.03 1.25
CA PHE A 44 -16.00 -0.92 0.10
C PHE A 44 -15.64 -2.34 0.55
N VAL A 45 -14.62 -2.50 1.39
CA VAL A 45 -14.18 -3.80 1.90
C VAL A 45 -15.27 -4.46 2.73
N GLU A 46 -15.89 -3.72 3.65
CA GLU A 46 -17.01 -4.23 4.47
C GLU A 46 -18.16 -4.71 3.59
N ASN A 47 -18.51 -3.96 2.55
CA ASN A 47 -19.57 -4.37 1.64
C ASN A 47 -19.22 -5.66 0.89
N HIS A 48 -17.98 -5.83 0.43
CA HIS A 48 -17.56 -7.04 -0.29
C HIS A 48 -17.51 -8.25 0.64
N VAL A 49 -16.91 -8.11 1.82
CA VAL A 49 -16.86 -9.22 2.80
C VAL A 49 -18.27 -9.67 3.20
N ASN A 50 -19.24 -8.76 3.28
CA ASN A 50 -20.61 -9.10 3.67
C ASN A 50 -21.45 -9.72 2.55
N HIS A 51 -21.18 -9.39 1.27
CA HIS A 51 -22.09 -9.73 0.17
C HIS A 51 -21.46 -10.54 -0.96
N ASP A 52 -20.14 -10.64 -1.03
CA ASP A 52 -19.41 -11.38 -2.06
C ASP A 52 -18.84 -12.68 -1.45
N ALA A 53 -19.28 -13.83 -2.00
CA ALA A 53 -18.87 -15.15 -1.54
C ALA A 53 -17.35 -15.37 -1.70
N ASP A 54 -16.71 -14.79 -2.72
CA ASP A 54 -15.27 -14.92 -2.94
C ASP A 54 -14.48 -14.17 -1.85
N TRP A 55 -15.03 -13.08 -1.31
CA TRP A 55 -14.40 -12.31 -0.24
C TRP A 55 -14.63 -12.91 1.15
N GLN A 56 -15.68 -13.72 1.31
CA GLN A 56 -15.98 -14.41 2.57
C GLN A 56 -15.02 -15.56 2.89
N CYS A 57 -14.24 -16.02 1.91
CA CYS A 57 -13.29 -17.12 2.07
C CYS A 57 -11.84 -16.66 2.29
N ILE A 58 -11.60 -15.35 2.41
CA ILE A 58 -10.27 -14.76 2.58
C ILE A 58 -10.23 -13.83 3.81
N ASP A 59 -9.05 -13.72 4.41
CA ASP A 59 -8.79 -12.71 5.43
C ASP A 59 -8.34 -11.41 4.75
N VAL A 60 -9.09 -10.32 4.94
CA VAL A 60 -8.76 -9.00 4.39
C VAL A 60 -8.17 -8.13 5.50
N ILE A 61 -6.96 -7.61 5.27
CA ILE A 61 -6.26 -6.70 6.18
C ILE A 61 -6.08 -5.36 5.48
N LEU A 62 -6.67 -4.31 6.04
CA LEU A 62 -6.51 -2.94 5.57
C LEU A 62 -5.60 -2.18 6.53
N SER A 63 -4.46 -1.70 6.03
CA SER A 63 -3.59 -0.76 6.76
C SER A 63 -3.68 0.62 6.12
N GLY A 64 -4.47 1.51 6.73
CA GLY A 64 -4.74 2.85 6.22
C GLY A 64 -3.60 3.86 6.40
N HIS A 65 -3.95 5.12 6.12
CA HIS A 65 -3.09 6.29 6.26
C HIS A 65 -2.83 6.71 7.72
N ASP A 66 -3.65 6.20 8.62
CA ASP A 66 -3.63 6.38 10.08
C ASP A 66 -2.56 5.51 10.75
N CYS A 67 -2.14 4.42 10.09
CA CYS A 67 -0.97 3.66 10.49
C CYS A 67 0.31 4.34 9.98
N PRO A 68 1.32 4.61 10.83
CA PRO A 68 2.59 5.17 10.37
C PRO A 68 3.38 4.18 9.50
N GLY A 69 4.20 4.70 8.59
CA GLY A 69 5.08 3.92 7.71
C GLY A 69 4.59 3.82 6.27
N GLU A 70 5.54 3.60 5.37
CA GLU A 70 5.30 3.43 3.93
C GLU A 70 4.69 2.05 3.63
N GLY A 71 3.92 1.96 2.55
CA GLY A 71 3.18 0.75 2.21
C GLY A 71 4.08 -0.48 2.06
N GLU A 72 5.22 -0.34 1.39
CA GLU A 72 6.15 -1.45 1.19
C GLU A 72 6.82 -1.93 2.47
N HIS A 73 7.11 -1.01 3.39
CA HIS A 73 7.70 -1.32 4.69
C HIS A 73 6.70 -2.08 5.55
N LYS A 74 5.43 -1.67 5.55
CA LYS A 74 4.36 -2.37 6.25
C LYS A 74 4.15 -3.78 5.72
N ILE A 75 4.18 -3.97 4.39
CA ILE A 75 4.09 -5.31 3.78
C ILE A 75 5.27 -6.18 4.22
N ARG A 76 6.49 -5.64 4.19
CA ARG A 76 7.71 -6.34 4.61
C ARG A 76 7.64 -6.79 6.07
N GLU A 77 7.22 -5.88 6.96
CA GLU A 77 7.06 -6.15 8.39
C GLU A 77 5.99 -7.21 8.64
N TYR A 78 4.83 -7.11 7.97
CA TYR A 78 3.77 -8.10 8.09
C TYR A 78 4.22 -9.50 7.64
N MET A 79 4.97 -9.59 6.55
CA MET A 79 5.53 -10.86 6.07
C MET A 79 6.55 -11.46 7.05
N ALA A 80 7.40 -10.63 7.66
CA ALA A 80 8.33 -11.08 8.69
C ALA A 80 7.59 -11.58 9.94
N TYR A 81 6.55 -10.86 10.37
CA TYR A 81 5.68 -11.27 11.47
C TYR A 81 5.01 -12.62 11.19
N ARG A 82 4.40 -12.79 10.01
CA ARG A 82 3.72 -14.04 9.60
C ARG A 82 4.65 -15.25 9.62
N ARG A 83 5.92 -15.08 9.24
CA ARG A 83 6.96 -16.12 9.29
C ARG A 83 7.30 -16.57 10.71
N GLY A 84 7.20 -15.66 11.68
CA GLY A 84 7.45 -15.96 13.09
C GLY A 84 6.33 -16.77 13.76
N LEU A 85 5.18 -16.94 13.10
CA LEU A 85 4.05 -17.66 13.66
C LEU A 85 4.21 -19.19 13.48
N PRO A 86 3.78 -19.99 14.47
CA PRO A 86 3.95 -21.45 14.44
C PRO A 86 3.17 -22.15 13.32
N ASN A 87 2.14 -21.50 12.77
CA ASN A 87 1.32 -22.00 11.67
C ASN A 87 1.78 -21.50 10.29
N TYR A 88 2.96 -20.86 10.20
CA TYR A 88 3.50 -20.39 8.93
C TYR A 88 3.72 -21.55 7.95
N ARG A 89 3.32 -21.35 6.69
CA ARG A 89 3.53 -22.32 5.62
C ARG A 89 4.63 -21.80 4.69
N PRO A 90 5.82 -22.45 4.67
CA PRO A 90 6.93 -22.00 3.81
C PRO A 90 6.62 -21.95 2.31
N ASN A 91 5.61 -22.72 1.88
CA ASN A 91 5.17 -22.81 0.49
C ASN A 91 3.98 -21.89 0.15
N GLU A 92 3.66 -20.93 1.01
CA GLU A 92 2.67 -19.90 0.72
C GLU A 92 3.11 -19.07 -0.50
N ARG A 93 2.19 -18.88 -1.46
CA ARG A 93 2.46 -18.12 -2.68
C ARG A 93 1.98 -16.69 -2.47
N HIS A 94 2.91 -15.75 -2.57
CA HIS A 94 2.62 -14.32 -2.39
C HIS A 94 2.60 -13.63 -3.76
N CYS A 95 1.60 -12.78 -3.98
CA CYS A 95 1.51 -11.88 -5.12
C CYS A 95 1.49 -10.44 -4.57
N ILE A 96 2.35 -9.57 -5.08
CA ILE A 96 2.45 -8.18 -4.67
C ILE A 96 2.22 -7.32 -5.91
N TYR A 97 1.37 -6.31 -5.78
CA TYR A 97 1.08 -5.35 -6.85
C TYR A 97 1.54 -3.96 -6.43
N GLY A 98 2.25 -3.29 -7.33
CA GLY A 98 2.56 -1.87 -7.24
C GLY A 98 3.50 -1.41 -8.35
N MET A 99 3.65 -0.10 -8.50
CA MET A 99 4.43 0.52 -9.57
C MET A 99 5.87 0.87 -9.14
N ASP A 100 6.18 0.72 -7.84
CA ASP A 100 7.47 1.11 -7.28
C ASP A 100 8.56 0.06 -7.58
N ALA A 101 9.75 0.51 -7.95
CA ALA A 101 10.90 -0.34 -8.20
C ALA A 101 11.42 -1.01 -6.91
N ASP A 102 11.16 -0.39 -5.74
CA ASP A 102 11.57 -0.95 -4.46
C ASP A 102 10.78 -2.22 -4.09
N LEU A 103 9.66 -2.48 -4.76
CA LEU A 103 8.93 -3.75 -4.68
C LEU A 103 9.71 -4.92 -5.28
N GLU A 104 10.55 -4.71 -6.29
CA GLU A 104 11.39 -5.78 -6.84
C GLU A 104 12.41 -6.25 -5.80
N ASN A 105 13.06 -5.29 -5.12
CA ASN A 105 14.00 -5.57 -4.04
C ASN A 105 13.32 -6.27 -2.85
N LEU A 106 12.08 -5.86 -2.52
CA LEU A 106 11.25 -6.51 -1.50
C LEU A 106 10.98 -7.98 -1.86
N ILE A 107 10.54 -8.26 -3.09
CA ILE A 107 10.23 -9.61 -3.57
C ILE A 107 11.49 -10.49 -3.56
N LEU A 108 12.61 -9.98 -4.06
CA LEU A 108 13.89 -10.71 -4.11
C LEU A 108 14.39 -11.06 -2.71
N SER A 109 14.36 -10.10 -1.78
CA SER A 109 14.72 -10.32 -0.36
C SER A 109 13.84 -11.40 0.27
N PHE A 110 12.53 -11.37 0.00
CA PHE A 110 11.60 -12.36 0.52
C PHE A 110 11.88 -13.77 -0.02
N ILE A 111 12.08 -13.93 -1.33
CA ILE A 111 12.35 -15.24 -1.96
C ILE A 111 13.67 -15.84 -1.44
N SER A 112 14.71 -15.02 -1.32
CA SER A 112 16.03 -15.46 -0.84
C SER A 112 15.96 -16.06 0.57
N LEU A 113 15.17 -15.44 1.45
CA LEU A 113 14.97 -15.91 2.83
C LEU A 113 14.22 -17.25 2.91
N ASN A 114 13.22 -17.49 2.06
CA ASN A 114 12.52 -18.78 2.04
C ASN A 114 13.45 -19.93 1.60
N LYS A 115 14.37 -19.68 0.66
CA LYS A 115 15.37 -20.67 0.25
C LYS A 115 16.34 -21.01 1.39
N ALA A 116 16.78 -20.01 2.16
CA ALA A 116 17.70 -20.22 3.28
C ALA A 116 17.09 -21.07 4.40
N ILE A 117 15.81 -20.85 4.75
CA ILE A 117 15.11 -21.66 5.76
C ILE A 117 14.95 -23.11 5.30
N ASN A 118 14.57 -23.33 4.04
CA ASN A 118 14.41 -24.69 3.51
C ASN A 118 15.74 -25.47 3.48
N ASN A 119 16.87 -24.79 3.29
CA ASN A 119 18.19 -25.42 3.34
C ASN A 119 18.68 -25.71 4.78
N ASN A 120 18.18 -25.00 5.80
CA ASN A 120 18.55 -25.22 7.19
C ASN A 120 17.70 -26.30 7.90
N ASN A 121 16.69 -26.85 7.23
CA ASN A 121 15.82 -27.91 7.73
C ASN A 121 16.06 -29.28 7.06
N ASN A 122 17.18 -29.45 6.35
CA ASN A 122 17.64 -30.71 5.75
C ASN A 122 18.96 -31.17 6.37
#